data_AF-A0A1N6L101-F1
#
_entry.id   AF-A0A1N6L101-F1
#
_cell.length_a   1.000
_cell.length_b   1.000
_cell.length_c   1.000
_cell.angle_alpha   90.00
_cell.angle_beta   90.00
_cell.angle_gamma   90.00
#
_symmetry.space_group_name_H-M   'P 1'
#
loop_
_entity.id
_entity.type
_entity.pdbx_description
1 polymer ?
#
loop_
_entity_poly.entity_id
_entity_poly.type
_entity_poly.pdbx_seq_one_letter_code
_entity_poly.pdbx_strand_id
1 'polypeptide(L)'
;MGDCHTGKRLALVVGLVVVFALVPVLLTAGRGKALATEKPGAETVVAEARVLVTELETQLRTTAMNLKKAKQRLARLERSAEPSPKEELNPVADAGADQTDLVEGVWRIVGVNGHEGGNYQKPPYDEYKIMSAGHYLWLSFSPETGKVLRSGGGEYSIRDGKYKAQIEYSNSEDLLVLAGQEYKGTFKLEGKKWYHFGKVPNGAVFDELWERVH
;
A
#
# COMPACT_ATOMS: atom_id res chain seq x y z
N MET A 1 17.79 -1.41 -28.50
CA MET A 1 18.08 0.04 -28.45
C MET A 1 16.80 0.74 -28.03
N GLY A 2 16.85 1.54 -26.96
CA GLY A 2 15.70 2.10 -26.23
C GLY A 2 15.48 1.34 -24.91
N ASP A 3 15.51 1.93 -23.72
CA ASP A 3 15.59 3.35 -23.37
C ASP A 3 16.21 3.53 -21.97
N CYS A 4 17.38 4.17 -21.90
CA CYS A 4 18.16 4.44 -20.68
C CYS A 4 17.84 5.84 -20.10
N HIS A 5 16.64 6.36 -20.39
CA HIS A 5 16.29 7.76 -20.11
C HIS A 5 15.41 7.98 -18.87
N THR A 6 14.78 6.94 -18.31
CA THR A 6 13.87 7.10 -17.16
C THR A 6 14.62 7.27 -15.83
N GLY A 7 15.73 6.55 -15.62
CA GLY A 7 16.51 6.62 -14.37
C GLY A 7 17.20 7.96 -14.13
N LYS A 8 17.61 8.67 -15.21
CA LYS A 8 18.24 10.00 -15.10
C LYS A 8 17.25 11.10 -14.76
N ARG A 9 15.96 10.96 -15.13
CA ARG A 9 14.92 11.96 -14.81
C ARG A 9 14.53 11.92 -13.33
N LEU A 10 14.54 10.75 -12.69
CA LEU A 10 14.22 10.61 -11.27
C LEU A 10 15.32 11.15 -10.34
N ALA A 11 16.59 10.91 -10.71
CA ALA A 11 17.74 11.46 -9.98
C ALA A 11 17.81 13.00 -10.04
N LEU A 12 17.39 13.60 -11.16
CA LEU A 12 17.37 15.06 -11.34
C LEU A 12 16.27 15.74 -10.51
N VAL A 13 15.10 15.09 -10.35
CA VAL A 13 13.98 15.61 -9.55
C VAL A 13 14.27 15.52 -8.04
N VAL A 14 14.92 14.44 -7.58
CA VAL A 14 15.32 14.28 -6.17
C VAL A 14 16.47 15.23 -5.81
N GLY A 15 17.43 15.45 -6.74
CA GLY A 15 18.51 16.42 -6.56
C GLY A 15 18.02 17.86 -6.45
N LEU A 16 16.96 18.24 -7.19
CA LEU A 16 16.41 19.60 -7.16
C LEU A 16 15.68 19.90 -5.84
N VAL A 17 15.02 18.92 -5.23
CA VAL A 17 14.29 19.09 -3.95
C VAL A 17 15.24 19.25 -2.76
N VAL A 18 16.40 18.58 -2.79
CA VAL A 18 17.43 18.71 -1.74
C VAL A 18 18.16 20.06 -1.81
N VAL A 19 18.36 20.61 -3.01
CA VAL A 19 18.95 21.96 -3.15
C VAL A 19 17.94 23.06 -2.76
N PHE A 20 16.64 22.89 -3.01
CA PHE A 20 15.63 23.88 -2.62
C PHE A 20 15.31 23.94 -1.12
N ALA A 21 15.64 22.90 -0.34
CA ALA A 21 15.42 22.90 1.11
C ALA A 21 16.53 23.62 1.92
N LEU A 22 17.73 23.79 1.35
CA LEU A 22 18.88 24.40 2.04
C LEU A 22 19.12 25.87 1.65
N VAL A 23 18.60 26.32 0.51
CA VAL A 23 18.78 27.71 0.04
C VAL A 23 18.01 28.76 0.88
N PRO A 24 16.80 28.50 1.43
CA PRO A 24 16.11 29.50 2.26
C PRO A 24 16.83 29.80 3.58
N VAL A 25 17.62 28.84 4.10
CA VAL A 25 18.35 28.97 5.37
C VAL A 25 19.61 29.82 5.22
N LEU A 26 20.22 29.89 4.03
CA LEU A 26 21.35 30.79 3.77
C LEU A 26 20.93 32.19 3.29
N LEU A 27 19.73 32.37 2.73
CA LEU A 27 19.29 33.68 2.23
C LEU A 27 18.68 34.61 3.29
N THR A 28 18.30 34.10 4.46
CA THR A 28 17.92 34.95 5.60
C THR A 28 19.12 35.59 6.30
N ALA A 29 20.35 35.13 6.03
CA ALA A 29 21.58 35.74 6.55
C ALA A 29 22.08 36.95 5.73
N GLY A 30 21.52 37.20 4.54
CA GLY A 30 22.10 38.15 3.57
C GLY A 30 21.34 39.46 3.32
N ARG A 31 20.17 39.69 3.91
CA ARG A 31 19.35 40.87 3.58
C ARG A 31 19.20 41.81 4.78
N GLY A 32 20.22 42.64 4.98
CA GLY A 32 20.10 43.86 5.76
C GLY A 32 19.04 44.77 5.15
N LYS A 33 17.98 45.05 5.91
CA LYS A 33 17.32 46.34 5.90
C LYS A 33 17.44 46.92 7.30
N ALA A 34 18.17 48.03 7.37
CA ALA A 34 18.45 48.80 8.55
C ALA A 34 17.16 49.18 9.28
N LEU A 35 16.97 48.63 10.48
CA LEU A 35 16.29 49.30 11.58
C LEU A 35 17.06 48.91 12.85
N ALA A 36 17.34 49.90 13.69
CA ALA A 36 18.16 49.75 14.88
C ALA A 36 17.64 48.60 15.76
N THR A 37 18.46 47.58 15.99
CA THR A 37 18.18 46.54 16.97
C THR A 37 19.43 46.36 17.81
N GLU A 38 19.29 46.57 19.12
CA GLU A 38 20.31 46.20 20.11
C GLU A 38 20.87 44.82 19.77
N LYS A 39 22.20 44.68 19.82
CA LYS A 39 22.81 43.34 19.70
C LYS A 39 22.25 42.49 20.84
N PRO A 40 21.65 41.33 20.55
CA PRO A 40 21.14 40.45 21.60
C PRO A 40 22.28 40.12 22.56
N GLY A 41 21.99 40.18 23.87
CA GLY A 41 22.94 39.79 24.90
C GLY A 41 23.40 38.35 24.70
N ALA A 42 24.62 38.04 25.13
CA ALA A 42 25.21 36.71 24.94
C ALA A 42 24.31 35.57 25.46
N GLU A 43 23.53 35.82 26.51
CA GLU A 43 22.57 34.88 27.09
C GLU A 43 21.41 34.54 26.12
N THR A 44 20.89 35.52 25.39
CA THR A 44 19.83 35.32 24.39
C THR A 44 20.34 34.48 23.21
N VAL A 45 21.55 34.76 22.73
CA VAL A 45 22.18 34.00 21.64
C VAL A 45 22.39 32.53 22.05
N VAL A 46 22.82 32.30 23.30
CA VAL A 46 23.00 30.95 23.84
C VAL A 46 21.65 30.22 23.99
N ALA A 47 20.58 30.92 24.39
CA ALA A 47 19.25 30.33 24.50
C ALA A 47 18.69 29.90 23.12
N GLU A 48 18.81 30.76 22.10
CA GLU A 48 18.41 30.45 20.72
C GLU A 48 19.21 29.27 20.15
N ALA A 49 20.52 29.23 20.40
CA ALA A 49 21.37 28.13 19.98
C ALA A 49 20.94 26.78 20.60
N ARG A 50 20.53 26.76 21.88
CA ARG A 50 20.03 25.54 22.55
C ARG A 50 18.72 25.03 21.94
N VAL A 51 17.82 25.93 21.56
CA VAL A 51 16.57 25.57 20.88
C VAL A 51 16.86 24.93 19.52
N LEU A 52 17.75 25.53 18.72
CA LEU A 52 18.15 24.97 17.43
C LEU A 52 18.81 23.59 17.56
N VAL A 53 19.65 23.39 18.58
CA VAL A 53 20.27 22.08 18.84
C VAL A 53 19.20 21.03 19.17
N THR A 54 18.20 21.38 19.99
CA THR A 54 17.14 20.45 20.38
C THR A 54 16.24 20.08 19.19
N GLU A 55 15.94 21.04 18.33
CA GLU A 55 15.20 20.78 17.08
C GLU A 55 15.99 19.85 16.17
N LEU A 56 17.29 20.09 15.98
CA LEU A 56 18.15 19.25 15.15
C LEU A 56 18.25 17.82 15.70
N GLU A 57 18.34 17.65 17.03
CA GLU A 57 18.30 16.34 17.67
C GLU A 57 16.98 15.60 17.39
N THR A 58 15.85 16.32 17.41
CA THR A 58 14.53 15.76 17.14
C THR A 58 14.39 15.31 15.68
N GLN A 59 14.90 16.11 14.75
CA GLN A 59 14.96 15.76 13.33
C GLN A 59 15.85 14.54 13.10
N LEU A 60 16.99 14.45 13.78
CA LEU A 60 17.90 13.31 13.68
C LEU A 60 17.24 12.02 14.19
N ARG A 61 16.54 12.07 15.33
CA ARG A 61 15.78 10.93 15.87
C ARG A 61 14.69 10.46 14.90
N THR A 62 13.96 11.40 14.32
CA THR A 62 12.90 11.12 13.34
C THR A 62 13.48 10.45 12.08
N THR A 63 14.57 11.00 11.57
CA THR A 63 15.29 10.46 10.42
C THR A 63 15.81 9.05 10.70
N ALA A 64 16.37 8.81 11.89
CA ALA A 64 16.84 7.49 12.29
C ALA A 64 15.71 6.45 12.34
N MET A 65 14.53 6.82 12.86
CA MET A 65 13.35 5.94 12.85
C MET A 65 12.88 5.63 11.42
N ASN A 66 12.83 6.63 10.56
CA ASN A 66 12.43 6.45 9.16
C ASN A 66 13.42 5.57 8.41
N LEU A 67 14.73 5.76 8.63
CA LEU A 67 15.78 4.92 8.06
C LEU A 67 15.66 3.47 8.54
N LYS A 68 15.36 3.24 9.82
CA LYS A 68 15.11 1.89 10.36
C LYS A 68 13.94 1.21 9.63
N LYS A 69 12.82 1.92 9.46
CA LYS A 69 11.65 1.41 8.71
C LYS A 69 11.99 1.13 7.24
N ALA A 70 12.76 2.00 6.60
CA ALA A 70 13.19 1.81 5.22
C ALA A 70 14.10 0.59 5.06
N LYS A 71 15.05 0.38 5.98
CA LYS A 71 15.91 -0.82 6.01
C LYS A 71 15.10 -2.11 6.20
N GLN A 72 14.08 -2.08 7.04
CA GLN A 72 13.18 -3.24 7.22
C GLN A 72 12.39 -3.55 5.94
N ARG A 73 11.91 -2.52 5.24
CA ARG A 73 11.25 -2.68 3.93
C ARG A 73 12.22 -3.23 2.88
N LEU A 74 13.44 -2.71 2.82
CA LEU A 74 14.47 -3.21 1.92
C LEU A 74 14.78 -4.68 2.18
N ALA A 75 14.99 -5.09 3.44
CA ALA A 75 15.24 -6.49 3.78
C ALA A 75 14.07 -7.43 3.41
N ARG A 76 12.82 -6.93 3.46
CA ARG A 76 11.65 -7.68 2.98
C ARG A 76 11.68 -7.85 1.45
N LEU A 77 12.01 -6.79 0.72
CA LEU A 77 12.12 -6.82 -0.73
C LEU A 77 13.30 -7.68 -1.21
N GLU A 78 14.45 -7.60 -0.54
CA GLU A 78 15.62 -8.45 -0.83
C GLU A 78 15.27 -9.93 -0.64
N ARG A 79 14.57 -10.28 0.45
CA ARG A 79 14.06 -11.64 0.66
C ARG A 79 13.06 -12.09 -0.41
N SER A 80 12.24 -11.17 -0.92
CA SER A 80 11.31 -11.44 -2.01
C SER A 80 11.99 -11.54 -3.38
N ALA A 81 13.17 -10.93 -3.53
CA ALA A 81 13.95 -10.90 -4.77
C ALA A 81 15.06 -11.97 -4.81
N GLU A 82 15.40 -12.58 -3.67
CA GLU A 82 16.19 -13.79 -3.63
C GLU A 82 15.45 -14.87 -4.43
N PRO A 83 16.05 -15.40 -5.51
CA PRO A 83 15.48 -16.56 -6.16
C PRO A 83 15.40 -17.65 -5.10
N SER A 84 14.20 -18.18 -4.90
CA SER A 84 14.00 -19.41 -4.13
C SER A 84 15.13 -20.37 -4.52
N PRO A 85 15.89 -20.92 -3.55
CA PRO A 85 16.87 -21.95 -3.86
C PRO A 85 16.19 -22.93 -4.81
N LYS A 86 16.84 -23.27 -5.93
CA LYS A 86 16.37 -24.38 -6.76
C LYS A 86 16.34 -25.60 -5.84
N GLU A 87 15.17 -25.85 -5.27
CA GLU A 87 14.88 -26.97 -4.43
C GLU A 87 15.03 -28.16 -5.36
N GLU A 88 16.19 -28.81 -5.24
CA GLU A 88 16.36 -30.16 -5.75
C GLU A 88 15.18 -30.95 -5.18
N LEU A 89 14.25 -31.35 -6.06
CA LEU A 89 12.96 -31.92 -5.71
C LEU A 89 13.16 -33.09 -4.73
N ASN A 90 13.01 -32.80 -3.44
CA ASN A 90 12.53 -33.76 -2.48
C ASN A 90 11.03 -33.53 -2.39
N PRO A 91 10.20 -34.57 -2.55
CA PRO A 91 8.75 -34.40 -2.60
C PRO A 91 8.26 -33.91 -1.24
N VAL A 92 8.03 -32.61 -1.12
CA VAL A 92 7.26 -32.03 -0.02
C VAL A 92 5.85 -32.59 -0.16
N ALA A 93 5.53 -33.51 0.73
CA ALA A 93 4.22 -34.09 0.89
C ALA A 93 3.25 -33.04 1.46
N ASP A 94 2.83 -32.07 0.64
CA ASP A 94 1.52 -31.39 0.63
C ASP A 94 1.42 -30.35 -0.51
N ALA A 95 1.97 -30.66 -1.69
CA ALA A 95 1.95 -29.76 -2.85
C ALA A 95 0.64 -29.88 -3.64
N GLY A 96 -0.41 -29.30 -3.09
CA GLY A 96 -1.67 -29.08 -3.78
C GLY A 96 -1.53 -28.29 -5.08
N ALA A 97 -2.48 -28.43 -6.00
CA ALA A 97 -2.45 -27.71 -7.28
C ALA A 97 -2.47 -26.19 -7.04
N ASP A 98 -1.51 -25.46 -7.61
CA ASP A 98 -1.56 -24.00 -7.70
C ASP A 98 -2.65 -23.59 -8.70
N GLN A 99 -3.57 -22.76 -8.25
CA GLN A 99 -4.68 -22.26 -9.06
C GLN A 99 -4.84 -20.74 -8.88
N THR A 100 -3.81 -20.07 -8.38
CA THR A 100 -3.84 -18.65 -8.02
C THR A 100 -4.11 -17.75 -9.23
N ASP A 101 -3.70 -18.20 -10.41
CA ASP A 101 -3.90 -17.55 -11.70
C ASP A 101 -5.37 -17.55 -12.18
N LEU A 102 -6.21 -18.47 -11.71
CA LEU A 102 -7.60 -18.62 -12.17
C LEU A 102 -8.45 -17.35 -12.02
N VAL A 103 -8.15 -16.54 -11.01
CA VAL A 103 -8.88 -15.30 -10.71
C VAL A 103 -8.10 -14.04 -11.12
N GLU A 104 -6.94 -14.16 -11.75
CA GLU A 104 -6.21 -13.00 -12.28
C GLU A 104 -7.07 -12.21 -13.26
N GLY A 105 -6.91 -10.89 -13.28
CA GLY A 105 -7.62 -9.96 -14.16
C GLY A 105 -8.27 -8.80 -13.41
N VAL A 106 -9.08 -8.04 -14.15
CA VAL A 106 -9.85 -6.91 -13.61
C VAL A 106 -11.31 -7.29 -13.52
N TRP A 107 -11.89 -7.11 -12.34
CA TRP A 107 -13.24 -7.52 -12.00
C TRP A 107 -14.05 -6.32 -11.55
N ARG A 108 -15.31 -6.24 -11.97
CA ARG A 108 -16.29 -5.27 -11.49
C ARG A 108 -17.32 -5.98 -10.63
N ILE A 109 -17.69 -5.40 -9.49
CA ILE A 109 -18.80 -5.93 -8.70
C ILE A 109 -20.11 -5.72 -9.47
N VAL A 110 -20.93 -6.77 -9.56
CA VAL A 110 -22.25 -6.71 -10.22
C VAL A 110 -23.38 -7.20 -9.32
N GLY A 111 -23.05 -7.80 -8.18
CA GLY A 111 -24.03 -8.28 -7.23
C GLY A 111 -23.50 -8.47 -5.81
N VAL A 112 -24.37 -8.30 -4.81
CA VAL A 112 -24.13 -8.65 -3.41
C VAL A 112 -25.31 -9.44 -2.80
N ASN A 113 -25.07 -10.18 -1.71
CA ASN A 113 -26.10 -10.85 -0.90
C ASN A 113 -26.96 -11.87 -1.67
N GLY A 114 -26.34 -12.73 -2.50
CA GLY A 114 -27.01 -13.74 -3.31
C GLY A 114 -26.66 -15.20 -2.95
N HIS A 115 -25.84 -15.44 -1.93
CA HIS A 115 -25.49 -16.79 -1.48
C HIS A 115 -26.72 -17.56 -0.98
N GLU A 116 -26.66 -18.89 -0.99
CA GLU A 116 -27.73 -19.80 -0.53
C GLU A 116 -29.07 -19.72 -1.29
N GLY A 117 -29.02 -19.44 -2.60
CA GLY A 117 -30.21 -19.43 -3.45
C GLY A 117 -30.98 -18.11 -3.45
N GLY A 118 -30.39 -17.07 -2.84
CA GLY A 118 -30.84 -15.69 -2.99
C GLY A 118 -30.54 -15.13 -4.39
N ASN A 119 -31.19 -14.00 -4.72
CA ASN A 119 -30.88 -13.25 -5.92
C ASN A 119 -29.85 -12.16 -5.58
N TYR A 120 -28.72 -12.16 -6.29
CA TYR A 120 -27.73 -11.09 -6.18
C TYR A 120 -28.35 -9.73 -6.48
N GLN A 121 -28.14 -8.78 -5.57
CA GLN A 121 -28.66 -7.42 -5.66
C GLN A 121 -27.58 -6.48 -6.19
N LYS A 122 -27.97 -5.50 -7.01
CA LYS A 122 -27.05 -4.46 -7.47
C LYS A 122 -26.51 -3.69 -6.24
N PRO A 123 -25.18 -3.60 -6.04
CA PRO A 123 -24.63 -2.84 -4.92
C PRO A 123 -24.90 -1.34 -5.08
N PRO A 124 -25.02 -0.59 -3.96
CA PRO A 124 -25.21 0.87 -3.98
C PRO A 124 -23.91 1.64 -4.29
N TYR A 125 -22.85 0.94 -4.66
CA TYR A 125 -21.54 1.48 -5.01
C TYR A 125 -21.03 0.77 -6.27
N ASP A 126 -20.09 1.41 -6.94
CA ASP A 126 -19.26 0.73 -7.93
C ASP A 126 -17.96 0.29 -7.24
N GLU A 127 -17.49 -0.91 -7.56
CA GLU A 127 -16.24 -1.45 -7.03
C GLU A 127 -15.50 -2.22 -8.11
N TYR A 128 -14.19 -2.04 -8.17
CA TYR A 128 -13.29 -2.84 -8.98
C TYR A 128 -12.31 -3.59 -8.10
N LYS A 129 -11.97 -4.81 -8.53
CA LYS A 129 -10.96 -5.66 -7.93
C LYS A 129 -9.95 -6.07 -9.00
N ILE A 130 -8.68 -5.84 -8.74
CA ILE A 130 -7.57 -6.18 -9.61
C ILE A 130 -6.82 -7.32 -8.94
N MET A 131 -6.68 -8.43 -9.65
CA MET A 131 -5.99 -9.65 -9.19
C MET A 131 -4.79 -9.89 -10.11
N SER A 132 -3.57 -9.95 -9.58
CA SER A 132 -2.37 -10.15 -10.38
C SER A 132 -1.21 -10.70 -9.56
N ALA A 133 -0.59 -11.78 -10.03
CA ALA A 133 0.63 -12.35 -9.47
C ALA A 133 0.56 -12.61 -7.95
N GLY A 134 -0.59 -13.12 -7.48
CA GLY A 134 -0.82 -13.37 -6.04
C GLY A 134 -1.08 -12.10 -5.21
N HIS A 135 -1.26 -10.94 -5.83
CA HIS A 135 -1.67 -9.71 -5.17
C HIS A 135 -3.07 -9.27 -5.60
N TYR A 136 -3.80 -8.65 -4.68
CA TYR A 136 -5.08 -8.03 -4.98
C TYR A 136 -5.15 -6.59 -4.48
N LEU A 137 -5.92 -5.79 -5.20
CA LEU A 137 -6.36 -4.46 -4.83
C LEU A 137 -7.86 -4.39 -5.11
N TRP A 138 -8.63 -3.83 -4.19
CA TRP A 138 -10.01 -3.45 -4.44
C TRP A 138 -10.24 -1.98 -4.11
N LEU A 139 -11.16 -1.36 -4.83
CA LEU A 139 -11.47 0.05 -4.75
C LEU A 139 -12.95 0.27 -5.02
N SER A 140 -13.68 0.81 -4.04
CA SER A 140 -15.07 1.24 -4.19
C SER A 140 -15.22 2.74 -4.26
N PHE A 141 -16.23 3.19 -5.01
CA PHE A 141 -16.51 4.59 -5.25
C PHE A 141 -18.01 4.85 -5.30
N SER A 142 -18.38 6.07 -4.91
CA SER A 142 -19.74 6.58 -5.03
C SER A 142 -20.11 6.70 -6.51
N PRO A 143 -21.18 6.03 -7.00
CA PRO A 143 -21.59 6.13 -8.40
C PRO A 143 -22.00 7.55 -8.78
N GLU A 144 -22.49 8.32 -7.80
CA GLU A 144 -22.97 9.69 -8.00
C GLU A 144 -21.82 10.70 -8.09
N THR A 145 -20.79 10.54 -7.25
CA THR A 145 -19.75 11.57 -7.09
C THR A 145 -18.38 11.15 -7.60
N GLY A 146 -18.16 9.86 -7.88
CA GLY A 146 -16.87 9.29 -8.23
C GLY A 146 -15.85 9.28 -7.09
N LYS A 147 -16.24 9.70 -5.87
CA LYS A 147 -15.35 9.71 -4.71
C LYS A 147 -15.05 8.29 -4.26
N VAL A 148 -13.78 8.02 -3.98
CA VAL A 148 -13.35 6.77 -3.32
C VAL A 148 -14.02 6.66 -1.97
N LEU A 149 -14.73 5.56 -1.75
CA LEU A 149 -15.36 5.22 -0.49
C LEU A 149 -14.41 4.39 0.36
N ARG A 150 -13.94 3.26 -0.20
CA ARG A 150 -13.06 2.32 0.49
C ARG A 150 -12.05 1.72 -0.49
N SER A 151 -10.88 1.37 0.02
CA SER A 151 -9.84 0.69 -0.74
C SER A 151 -9.04 -0.22 0.16
N GLY A 152 -8.50 -1.29 -0.40
CA GLY A 152 -7.56 -2.14 0.32
C GLY A 152 -6.95 -3.19 -0.60
N GLY A 153 -6.03 -3.96 -0.06
CA GLY A 153 -5.36 -4.99 -0.82
C GLY A 153 -4.38 -5.77 0.01
N GLY A 154 -3.72 -6.71 -0.64
CA GLY A 154 -2.69 -7.55 -0.05
C GLY A 154 -2.39 -8.75 -0.93
N GLU A 155 -2.07 -9.87 -0.31
CA GLU A 155 -1.71 -11.11 -0.99
C GLU A 155 -2.87 -12.11 -1.00
N TYR A 156 -2.96 -12.94 -2.03
CA TYR A 156 -3.92 -14.02 -2.14
C TYR A 156 -3.28 -15.26 -2.75
N SER A 157 -3.86 -16.43 -2.46
CA SER A 157 -3.49 -17.69 -3.09
C SER A 157 -4.70 -18.60 -3.22
N ILE A 158 -4.65 -19.46 -4.23
CA ILE A 158 -5.62 -20.54 -4.41
C ILE A 158 -4.84 -21.85 -4.51
N ARG A 159 -5.01 -22.70 -3.48
CA ARG A 159 -4.37 -24.01 -3.39
C ARG A 159 -5.42 -25.07 -3.09
N ASP A 160 -5.48 -26.12 -3.89
CA ASP A 160 -6.50 -27.19 -3.77
C ASP A 160 -7.93 -26.67 -3.68
N GLY A 161 -8.28 -25.70 -4.53
CA GLY A 161 -9.61 -25.08 -4.49
C GLY A 161 -9.90 -24.24 -3.24
N LYS A 162 -8.91 -23.96 -2.39
CA LYS A 162 -9.07 -23.12 -1.19
C LYS A 162 -8.49 -21.74 -1.43
N TYR A 163 -9.35 -20.72 -1.40
CA TYR A 163 -8.94 -19.33 -1.46
C TYR A 163 -8.50 -18.84 -0.08
N LYS A 164 -7.31 -18.23 -0.02
CA LYS A 164 -6.80 -17.50 1.14
C LYS A 164 -6.35 -16.12 0.70
N ALA A 165 -6.56 -15.12 1.54
CA ALA A 165 -6.02 -13.79 1.32
C ALA A 165 -5.59 -13.15 2.64
N GLN A 166 -4.64 -12.24 2.55
CA GLN A 166 -4.14 -11.43 3.66
C GLN A 166 -4.46 -9.96 3.37
N ILE A 167 -4.90 -9.23 4.39
CA ILE A 167 -5.08 -7.78 4.28
C ILE A 167 -3.73 -7.13 4.62
N GLU A 168 -3.16 -6.35 3.71
CA GLU A 168 -1.91 -5.63 3.96
C GLU A 168 -2.12 -4.14 4.23
N TYR A 169 -3.11 -3.54 3.56
CA TYR A 169 -3.43 -2.12 3.69
C TYR A 169 -4.92 -1.85 3.45
N SER A 170 -5.42 -0.78 4.05
CA SER A 170 -6.73 -0.21 3.76
C SER A 170 -6.79 1.27 4.13
N ASN A 171 -7.67 2.02 3.48
CA ASN A 171 -8.03 3.38 3.89
C ASN A 171 -9.18 3.39 4.93
N SER A 172 -9.81 2.24 5.20
CA SER A 172 -10.93 2.11 6.13
C SER A 172 -10.43 1.61 7.47
N GLU A 173 -10.73 2.32 8.56
CA GLU A 173 -10.20 1.98 9.89
C GLU A 173 -10.58 0.57 10.35
N ASP A 174 -11.80 0.12 10.01
CA ASP A 174 -12.33 -1.21 10.35
C ASP A 174 -11.59 -2.37 9.67
N LEU A 175 -10.90 -2.10 8.56
CA LEU A 175 -10.05 -3.06 7.85
C LEU A 175 -8.57 -2.82 8.11
N LEU A 176 -8.16 -1.58 8.40
CA LEU A 176 -6.77 -1.26 8.74
C LEU A 176 -6.31 -2.01 9.99
N VAL A 177 -7.19 -2.17 10.99
CA VAL A 177 -6.92 -2.98 12.20
C VAL A 177 -6.67 -4.47 11.89
N LEU A 178 -7.03 -4.93 10.70
CA LEU A 178 -6.82 -6.30 10.23
C LEU A 178 -5.53 -6.46 9.40
N ALA A 179 -4.70 -5.42 9.27
CA ALA A 179 -3.45 -5.50 8.54
C ALA A 179 -2.56 -6.63 9.09
N GLY A 180 -2.09 -7.51 8.20
CA GLY A 180 -1.36 -8.73 8.49
C GLY A 180 -2.22 -9.95 8.80
N GLN A 181 -3.54 -9.83 8.89
CA GLN A 181 -4.42 -10.96 9.17
C GLN A 181 -4.90 -11.66 7.89
N GLU A 182 -5.02 -12.98 7.98
CA GLU A 182 -5.52 -13.82 6.90
C GLU A 182 -7.02 -14.07 7.01
N TYR A 183 -7.68 -14.23 5.87
CA TYR A 183 -9.04 -14.72 5.75
C TYR A 183 -9.17 -15.78 4.66
N LYS A 184 -10.21 -16.59 4.78
CA LYS A 184 -10.55 -17.64 3.83
C LYS A 184 -11.84 -17.28 3.11
N GLY A 185 -11.92 -17.69 1.85
CA GLY A 185 -13.12 -17.52 1.04
C GLY A 185 -13.37 -18.74 0.17
N THR A 186 -14.56 -18.78 -0.42
CA THR A 186 -14.87 -19.64 -1.55
C THR A 186 -14.62 -18.88 -2.84
N PHE A 187 -14.31 -19.58 -3.91
CA PHE A 187 -14.35 -19.01 -5.25
C PHE A 187 -15.04 -20.00 -6.19
N LYS A 188 -15.92 -19.49 -7.04
CA LYS A 188 -16.55 -20.26 -8.11
C LYS A 188 -16.55 -19.40 -9.37
N LEU A 189 -16.04 -19.94 -10.46
CA LEU A 189 -16.03 -19.29 -11.76
C LEU A 189 -17.10 -19.91 -12.67
N GLU A 190 -17.92 -19.08 -13.29
CA GLU A 190 -18.88 -19.46 -14.33
C GLU A 190 -18.74 -18.50 -15.53
N GLY A 191 -17.91 -18.88 -16.50
CA GLY A 191 -17.57 -18.00 -17.61
C GLY A 191 -16.86 -16.74 -17.13
N LYS A 192 -17.48 -15.58 -17.33
CA LYS A 192 -16.96 -14.27 -16.86
C LYS A 192 -17.40 -13.90 -15.46
N LYS A 193 -18.17 -14.75 -14.78
CA LYS A 193 -18.68 -14.49 -13.44
C LYS A 193 -17.83 -15.17 -12.39
N TRP A 194 -17.55 -14.44 -11.30
CA TRP A 194 -16.89 -14.96 -10.13
C TRP A 194 -17.78 -14.75 -8.90
N TYR A 195 -18.21 -15.85 -8.30
CA TYR A 195 -18.93 -15.87 -7.03
C TYR A 195 -17.92 -16.02 -5.91
N HIS A 196 -17.92 -15.07 -4.98
CA HIS A 196 -16.97 -14.99 -3.90
C HIS A 196 -17.71 -14.81 -2.58
N PHE A 197 -17.50 -15.75 -1.65
CA PHE A 197 -18.13 -15.70 -0.34
C PHE A 197 -17.13 -15.99 0.76
N GLY A 198 -17.25 -15.33 1.90
CA GLY A 198 -16.40 -15.60 3.04
C GLY A 198 -16.56 -14.61 4.16
N LYS A 199 -15.67 -14.70 5.14
CA LYS A 199 -15.71 -13.92 6.38
C LYS A 199 -14.31 -13.45 6.71
N VAL A 200 -14.17 -12.15 6.99
CA VAL A 200 -12.92 -11.55 7.48
C VAL A 200 -12.85 -11.64 9.01
N PRO A 201 -11.66 -11.50 9.63
CA PRO A 201 -11.48 -11.75 11.07
C PRO A 201 -12.31 -10.87 12.01
N ASN A 202 -12.64 -9.63 11.61
CA ASN A 202 -13.53 -8.76 12.40
C ASN A 202 -15.00 -9.23 12.41
N GLY A 203 -15.32 -10.30 11.67
CA GLY A 203 -16.64 -10.87 11.59
C GLY A 203 -17.48 -10.43 10.40
N ALA A 204 -17.02 -9.44 9.62
CA ALA A 204 -17.74 -9.01 8.42
C ALA A 204 -17.75 -10.12 7.36
N VAL A 205 -18.91 -10.29 6.73
CA VAL A 205 -19.15 -11.26 5.67
C VAL A 205 -19.11 -10.53 4.34
N PHE A 206 -18.44 -11.13 3.36
CA PHE A 206 -18.55 -10.74 1.97
C PHE A 206 -19.29 -11.83 1.20
N ASP A 207 -20.25 -11.41 0.40
CA ASP A 207 -21.03 -12.25 -0.51
C ASP A 207 -21.20 -11.46 -1.80
N GLU A 208 -20.33 -11.75 -2.76
CA GLU A 208 -20.06 -10.89 -3.89
C GLU A 208 -20.13 -11.68 -5.18
N LEU A 209 -20.78 -11.08 -6.17
CA LEU A 209 -20.74 -11.52 -7.56
C LEU A 209 -19.96 -10.48 -8.37
N TRP A 210 -18.92 -10.96 -9.02
CA TRP A 210 -18.01 -10.18 -9.84
C TRP A 210 -18.15 -10.57 -11.31
N GLU A 211 -17.96 -9.61 -12.21
CA GLU A 211 -17.88 -9.83 -13.65
C GLU A 211 -16.52 -9.36 -14.19
N ARG A 212 -15.89 -10.20 -15.01
CA ARG A 212 -14.59 -9.94 -15.62
C ARG A 212 -14.67 -8.83 -16.67
N VAL A 213 -13.83 -7.82 -16.51
CA VAL A 213 -13.66 -6.67 -17.42
C VAL A 213 -12.49 -6.90 -18.38
N HIS A 214 -11.37 -7.44 -17.87
CA HIS A 214 -10.17 -7.78 -18.63
C HIS A 214 -9.65 -9.16 -18.22
#